data_AF-A0A382M060-F1
#
_entry.id   AF-A0A382M060-F1
#
_cell.length_a   1.000
_cell.length_b   1.000
_cell.length_c   1.000
_cell.angle_alpha   90.00
_cell.angle_beta   90.00
_cell.angle_gamma   90.00
#
_symmetry.space_group_name_H-M   'P 1'
#
loop_
_entity.id
_entity.type
_entity.pdbx_description
1 polymer ?
#
loop_
_entity_poly.entity_id
_entity_poly.type
_entity_poly.pdbx_seq_one_letter_code
_entity_poly.pdbx_strand_id
1 'polypeptide(L)' 'VRKFAGKRAVDGIGFDLGSGELLTIFGPNGAGKTTLLKILAGVLSPNKGQIMIDSNLVDVVQRSWRSQVGI' A
#
# COMPACT_ATOMS: atom_id res chain seq x y z
N VAL A 1 -6.13 -5.93 2.39
CA VAL A 1 -6.55 -5.96 3.82
C VAL A 1 -5.34 -6.23 4.73
N ARG A 2 -5.19 -5.48 5.82
CA ARG A 2 -4.18 -5.69 6.87
C ARG A 2 -4.84 -5.60 8.26
N LYS A 3 -4.55 -6.56 9.14
CA LYS A 3 -5.07 -6.63 10.52
C LYS A 3 -3.94 -6.47 11.56
N PHE A 4 -4.24 -5.80 12.67
CA PHE A 4 -3.42 -5.76 13.88
C PHE A 4 -4.33 -6.03 15.08
N ALA A 5 -3.99 -7.03 15.91
CA ALA A 5 -4.75 -7.41 17.11
C ALA A 5 -6.29 -7.48 16.87
N GLY A 6 -6.72 -8.08 15.75
CA GLY A 6 -8.12 -8.22 15.39
C GLY A 6 -8.77 -7.00 14.70
N LYS A 7 -8.21 -5.78 14.84
CA LYS A 7 -8.68 -4.60 14.11
C LYS A 7 -8.12 -4.55 12.69
N ARG A 8 -8.98 -4.24 11.72
CA ARG A 8 -8.58 -4.00 10.33
C ARG A 8 -8.04 -2.58 10.23
N ALA A 9 -6.73 -2.44 10.01
CA ALA A 9 -6.10 -1.13 9.81
C ALA A 9 -6.31 -0.62 8.38
N VAL A 10 -6.28 -1.53 7.40
CA VAL A 10 -6.60 -1.24 6.01
C VAL A 10 -7.54 -2.32 5.52
N ASP A 11 -8.70 -1.95 4.97
CA ASP A 11 -9.73 -2.89 4.51
C ASP A 11 -10.34 -2.42 3.20
N GLY A 12 -10.37 -3.30 2.20
CA GLY A 12 -11.04 -3.01 0.92
C GLY A 12 -10.56 -1.79 0.12
N ILE A 13 -9.33 -1.29 0.32
CA ILE A 13 -8.82 -0.16 -0.47
C ILE A 13 -8.39 -0.64 -1.86
N GLY A 14 -8.91 0.01 -2.90
CA GLY A 14 -8.50 -0.15 -4.29
C GLY A 14 -8.50 1.22 -4.98
N PHE A 15 -7.42 1.51 -5.70
CA PHE A 15 -7.25 2.70 -6.52
C PHE A 15 -6.17 2.39 -7.57
N ASP A 16 -6.21 3.13 -8.68
CA ASP A 16 -5.14 3.19 -9.65
C ASP A 16 -4.47 4.56 -9.53
N LEU A 17 -3.15 4.62 -9.73
CA LEU A 17 -2.37 5.86 -9.70
C LEU A 17 -1.54 5.93 -10.98
N GLY A 18 -1.80 6.96 -11.78
CA GLY A 18 -1.11 7.22 -13.04
C GLY A 18 0.23 7.93 -12.84
N SER A 19 1.04 7.92 -13.90
CA SER A 19 2.28 8.69 -13.94
C SER A 19 1.98 10.20 -13.84
N GLY A 20 2.70 10.88 -12.94
CA GLY A 20 2.50 12.31 -12.66
C GLY A 20 1.34 12.63 -11.72
N GLU A 21 0.59 11.63 -11.23
CA GLU A 21 -0.48 11.84 -10.27
C GLU A 21 0.02 11.86 -8.83
N LEU A 22 -0.66 12.64 -7.98
CA LEU A 22 -0.36 12.75 -6.56
C LEU A 22 -1.49 12.10 -5.73
N LEU A 23 -1.15 11.06 -4.98
CA LEU A 23 -2.06 10.47 -4.00
C LEU A 23 -1.89 11.12 -2.62
N THR A 24 -2.95 11.71 -2.08
CA THR A 24 -2.99 12.16 -0.68
C THR A 24 -3.81 11.20 0.17
N ILE A 25 -3.24 10.73 1.29
CA ILE A 25 -3.94 9.87 2.25
C ILE A 25 -4.31 10.70 3.49
N PHE A 26 -5.60 10.98 3.65
CA PHE A 26 -6.12 11.79 4.77
C PHE A 26 -7.04 10.97 5.69
N GLY A 27 -7.20 11.42 6.94
CA GLY A 27 -8.09 10.80 7.93
C GLY A 27 -7.59 10.92 9.37
N PRO A 28 -8.38 10.51 10.38
CA PRO A 28 -8.02 10.63 11.79
C PRO A 28 -6.86 9.69 12.20
N ASN A 29 -6.29 9.94 13.38
CA ASN A 29 -5.29 9.05 13.95
C ASN A 29 -5.87 7.63 14.15
N GLY A 30 -5.07 6.62 13.84
CA GLY A 30 -5.53 5.21 13.89
C GLY A 30 -6.33 4.73 12.67
N ALA A 31 -6.64 5.59 11.70
CA ALA A 31 -7.36 5.20 10.46
C ALA A 31 -6.57 4.30 9.50
N GLY A 32 -5.31 3.96 9.82
CA GLY A 32 -4.49 3.07 9.00
C GLY A 32 -3.63 3.75 7.93
N LYS A 33 -3.56 5.09 7.91
CA LYS A 33 -2.76 5.86 6.92
C LYS A 33 -1.29 5.42 6.86
N THR A 34 -0.61 5.39 8.00
CA THR A 34 0.79 4.93 8.08
C THR A 34 0.94 3.46 7.71
N THR A 35 -0.08 2.64 7.98
CA THR A 35 -0.10 1.23 7.55
C THR A 35 -0.18 1.14 6.03
N LEU A 36 -1.06 1.92 5.39
CA LEU A 36 -1.19 1.98 3.94
C LEU A 36 0.11 2.47 3.28
N LEU A 37 0.69 3.58 3.77
CA LEU A 37 1.96 4.10 3.28
C LEU A 37 3.09 3.07 3.37
N LYS A 38 3.20 2.34 4.50
CA LYS A 38 4.20 1.27 4.64
C LYS A 38 3.98 0.10 3.67
N ILE A 39 2.74 -0.19 3.31
CA ILE A 39 2.41 -1.18 2.29
C ILE A 39 2.83 -0.68 0.90
N LEU A 40 2.49 0.57 0.55
CA LEU A 40 2.84 1.19 -0.73
C LEU A 40 4.35 1.44 -0.88
N ALA A 41 5.09 1.60 0.22
CA ALA A 41 6.57 1.67 0.20
C ALA A 41 7.24 0.29 0.22
N GLY A 42 6.45 -0.80 0.22
CA GLY A 42 6.94 -2.17 0.30
C GLY A 42 7.61 -2.56 1.61
N VAL A 43 7.46 -1.74 2.66
CA VAL A 43 8.00 -1.98 4.01
C VAL A 43 7.15 -2.98 4.78
N LEU A 44 5.87 -3.11 4.42
CA LEU A 44 4.90 -3.99 5.09
C LEU A 44 4.09 -4.77 4.06
N SER A 45 4.10 -6.10 4.11
CA SER A 45 3.22 -6.90 3.24
C SER A 45 1.76 -6.86 3.72
N PRO A 46 0.77 -6.72 2.82
CA PRO A 46 -0.64 -6.88 3.17
C PRO A 46 -0.93 -8.35 3.57
N ASN A 47 -2.00 -8.59 4.33
CA ASN A 47 -2.44 -9.97 4.60
C ASN A 47 -3.25 -10.56 3.44
N LYS A 48 -3.92 -9.71 2.66
CA LYS A 48 -4.71 -10.06 1.47
C LYS A 48 -4.70 -8.90 0.47
N GLY A 49 -4.85 -9.21 -0.81
CA GLY A 49 -4.82 -8.25 -1.91
C GLY A 49 -3.48 -8.25 -2.63
N GLN A 50 -3.38 -7.45 -3.68
CA GLN A 50 -2.22 -7.40 -4.57
C GLN A 50 -1.91 -5.95 -4.94
N ILE A 51 -0.66 -5.70 -5.33
CA ILE A 51 -0.21 -4.44 -5.90
C ILE A 51 0.31 -4.75 -7.30
N MET A 52 0.01 -3.87 -8.25
CA MET A 52 0.49 -3.96 -9.62
C MET A 52 1.23 -2.66 -9.96
N ILE A 53 2.37 -2.78 -10.64
CA ILE A 53 3.11 -1.66 -11.22
C ILE A 53 3.31 -1.95 -12.69
N ASP A 54 2.92 -1.02 -13.56
CA ASP A 54 2.97 -1.21 -15.02
C ASP A 54 2.34 -2.54 -15.47
N SER A 55 1.19 -2.89 -14.88
CA SER A 55 0.46 -4.15 -15.09
C SER A 55 1.15 -5.43 -14.59
N ASN A 56 2.29 -5.33 -13.91
CA ASN A 56 2.99 -6.47 -13.34
C ASN A 56 2.65 -6.62 -11.86
N LEU A 57 2.26 -7.84 -11.44
CA LEU A 57 2.11 -8.17 -10.02
C LEU A 57 3.47 -8.02 -9.33
N VAL A 58 3.52 -7.20 -8.29
CA VAL A 58 4.75 -7.05 -7.50
C VAL A 58 4.73 -7.96 -6.28
N ASP A 59 5.85 -8.65 -6.06
CA ASP A 59 6.11 -9.27 -4.77
C ASP A 59 6.53 -8.18 -3.78
N VAL A 60 5.59 -7.84 -2.89
CA VAL A 60 5.75 -6.85 -1.83
C VAL A 60 6.89 -7.20 -0.85
N VAL A 61 7.33 -8.46 -0.80
CA VAL A 61 8.49 -8.91 0.00
C VAL A 61 9.81 -8.63 -0.73
N GLN A 62 9.83 -8.72 -2.06
CA GLN A 62 11.02 -8.42 -2.85
C GLN A 62 11.20 -6.91 -2.99
N ARG A 63 12.38 -6.41 -2.63
CA ARG A 63 12.66 -4.96 -2.62
C ARG A 63 12.86 -4.36 -4.02
N SER A 64 12.89 -5.19 -5.07
CA SER A 64 13.26 -4.80 -6.44
C SER A 64 12.34 -3.73 -7.04
N TRP A 65 11.05 -3.74 -6.72
CA TRP A 65 10.09 -2.77 -7.25
C TRP A 65 10.14 -1.40 -6.55
N ARG A 66 10.76 -1.29 -5.36
CA ARG A 66 10.78 -0.03 -4.60
C ARG A 66 11.51 1.10 -5.34
N SER A 67 12.41 0.77 -6.27
CA SER A 67 13.06 1.77 -7.13
C SER A 67 12.10 2.46 -8.10
N GLN A 68 10.93 1.86 -8.35
CA GLN A 68 9.89 2.40 -9.24
C GLN A 68 8.90 3.30 -8.48
N VAL A 69 8.98 3.35 -7.15
CA VAL A 69 8.05 4.10 -6.29
C VAL A 69 8.84 5.07 -5.43
N GLY A 70 8.79 6.37 -5.78
CA GLY A 70 9.33 7.44 -4.97
C GLY A 70 8.34 7.88 -3.90
N ILE A 71 8.55 7.47 -2.64
CA ILE A 71 7.83 7.95 -1.46
C ILE A 71 8.80 8.66 -0.53
#